data_AF-Q54EP6-F1
#
_entry.id   AF-Q54EP6-F1
#
_cell.length_a   1.000
_cell.length_b   1.000
_cell.length_c   1.000
_cell.angle_alpha   90.00
_cell.angle_beta   90.00
_cell.angle_gamma   90.00
#
_symmetry.space_group_name_H-M   'P 1'
#
loop_
_entity.id
_entity.type
_entity.pdbx_description
1 polymer ?
#
loop_
_entity_poly.entity_id
_entity_poly.type
_entity_poly.pdbx_seq_one_letter_code
_entity_poly.pdbx_strand_id
1 'polypeptide(L)'
;MSNSTNTCSLPRMVSLDWRMDIKTSSDVMSRMNVPSVLFKLEVEDKDNKVIDQDEEQKTKTVIFELNKETVNTMLDSLEFVKNQLDSIK
;
A
#
# COMPACT_ATOMS: atom_id res chain seq x y z
N MET A 1 14.72 4.32 -34.19
CA MET A 1 15.30 4.46 -32.84
C MET A 1 14.15 4.72 -31.88
N SER A 2 13.66 3.68 -31.20
CA SER A 2 12.61 3.81 -30.19
C SER A 2 13.24 4.32 -28.90
N ASN A 3 12.94 5.57 -28.54
CA ASN A 3 13.37 6.22 -27.31
C ASN A 3 12.84 5.43 -26.11
N SER A 4 13.69 4.57 -25.54
CA SER A 4 13.37 3.75 -24.38
C SER A 4 13.69 4.54 -23.12
N THR A 5 13.01 5.67 -22.89
CA THR A 5 13.33 6.60 -21.79
C THR A 5 12.69 6.22 -20.44
N ASN A 6 12.10 5.03 -20.33
CA ASN A 6 11.49 4.51 -19.11
C ASN A 6 12.05 3.13 -18.73
N THR A 7 13.37 2.93 -18.84
CA THR A 7 14.02 1.63 -18.55
C THR A 7 14.16 1.33 -17.06
N CYS A 8 13.71 2.24 -16.19
CA CYS A 8 13.68 2.08 -14.75
C CYS A 8 12.31 2.60 -14.28
N SER A 9 11.52 1.75 -13.64
CA SER A 9 10.18 2.10 -13.15
C SER A 9 10.08 1.83 -11.66
N LEU A 10 9.60 2.83 -10.92
CA LEU A 10 9.34 2.68 -9.49
C LEU A 10 8.38 1.49 -9.25
N PRO A 11 8.54 0.76 -8.14
CA PRO A 11 7.63 -0.31 -7.76
C PRO A 11 6.18 0.19 -7.78
N ARG A 12 5.29 -0.62 -8.35
CA ARG A 12 3.90 -0.27 -8.55
C ARG A 12 3.03 -1.07 -7.60
N MET A 13 2.15 -0.38 -6.88
CA MET A 13 1.05 -1.03 -6.17
C MET A 13 0.11 -1.67 -7.21
N VAL A 14 -0.08 -2.99 -7.12
CA VAL A 14 -0.92 -3.78 -8.02
C VAL A 14 -2.20 -4.28 -7.36
N SER A 15 -2.19 -4.47 -6.04
CA SER A 15 -3.37 -4.83 -5.26
C SER A 15 -3.34 -4.17 -3.88
N LEU A 16 -4.52 -3.84 -3.37
CA LEU A 16 -4.76 -3.37 -2.02
C LEU A 16 -5.99 -4.11 -1.50
N ASP A 17 -5.80 -4.91 -0.45
CA ASP A 17 -6.86 -5.57 0.28
C ASP A 17 -6.84 -5.12 1.74
N TRP A 18 -7.98 -5.18 2.42
CA TRP A 18 -8.08 -4.77 3.81
C TRP A 18 -9.08 -5.64 4.58
N ARG A 19 -8.83 -5.79 5.88
CA ARG A 19 -9.78 -6.38 6.81
C ARG A 19 -9.85 -5.58 8.10
N MET A 20 -11.04 -5.53 8.67
CA MET A 20 -11.26 -4.94 9.98
C MET A 20 -11.33 -6.04 11.02
N ASP A 21 -10.38 -6.00 11.95
CA ASP A 21 -10.32 -6.91 13.09
C ASP A 21 -10.76 -6.16 14.35
N ILE A 22 -11.31 -6.89 15.33
CA ILE A 22 -11.59 -6.36 16.65
C ILE A 22 -10.54 -6.94 17.59
N LYS A 23 -9.71 -6.08 18.18
CA LYS A 23 -8.68 -6.50 19.15
C LYS A 23 -8.98 -5.99 20.55
N THR A 24 -8.64 -6.77 21.55
CA THR A 24 -8.70 -6.31 22.95
C THR A 24 -7.64 -5.23 23.15
N SER A 25 -8.06 -4.03 23.57
CA SER A 25 -7.16 -2.92 23.83
C SER A 25 -6.15 -3.27 24.93
N SER A 26 -4.88 -2.94 24.71
CA SER A 26 -3.82 -2.98 25.72
C SER A 26 -3.83 -1.76 26.64
N ASP A 27 -4.34 -0.63 26.15
CA ASP A 27 -4.09 0.68 26.76
C ASP A 27 -5.28 1.17 27.60
N VAL A 28 -6.42 0.49 27.50
CA VAL A 28 -7.62 0.80 28.29
C VAL A 28 -7.79 -0.29 29.36
N MET A 29 -7.76 0.10 30.63
CA MET A 29 -7.92 -0.83 31.78
C MET A 29 -9.18 -1.69 31.69
N SER A 30 -10.20 -1.26 30.92
CA SER A 30 -11.45 -1.98 30.72
C SER A 30 -11.40 -3.14 29.73
N ARG A 31 -10.25 -3.45 29.09
CA ARG A 31 -10.15 -4.46 28.01
C ARG A 31 -11.17 -4.22 26.90
N MET A 32 -11.40 -2.96 26.53
CA MET A 32 -12.37 -2.62 25.50
C MET A 32 -11.94 -3.22 24.16
N ASN A 33 -12.90 -3.78 23.43
CA ASN A 33 -12.73 -4.22 22.05
C ASN A 33 -12.56 -2.99 21.15
N VAL A 34 -11.35 -2.78 20.63
CA VAL A 34 -11.01 -1.65 19.75
C VAL A 34 -10.86 -2.17 18.32
N PRO A 35 -11.55 -1.57 17.35
CA PRO A 35 -11.41 -1.95 15.95
C PRO A 35 -10.03 -1.52 15.43
N SER A 36 -9.45 -2.36 14.58
CA SER A 36 -8.19 -2.12 13.92
C SER A 36 -8.24 -2.62 12.48
N VAL A 37 -7.58 -1.95 11.55
CA VAL A 37 -7.63 -2.30 10.13
C VAL A 37 -6.27 -2.82 9.68
N LEU A 38 -6.24 -4.03 9.17
CA LEU A 38 -5.06 -4.61 8.51
C LEU A 38 -5.17 -4.38 7.02
N PHE A 39 -4.18 -3.72 6.46
CA PHE A 39 -4.02 -3.53 5.03
C PHE A 39 -2.97 -4.50 4.50
N LYS A 40 -3.28 -5.10 3.35
CA LYS A 40 -2.38 -5.92 2.55
C LYS A 40 -2.13 -5.20 1.22
N LEU A 41 -0.89 -4.77 1.02
CA LEU A 41 -0.42 -4.16 -0.21
C LEU A 41 0.37 -5.17 -1.02
N GLU A 42 0.06 -5.30 -2.30
CA GLU A 42 0.87 -6.06 -3.24
C GLU A 42 1.58 -5.09 -4.17
N VAL A 43 2.90 -5.20 -4.24
CA VAL A 43 3.78 -4.29 -4.97
C VAL A 43 4.60 -5.08 -5.98
N GLU A 44 4.45 -4.75 -7.25
CA GLU A 44 5.24 -5.29 -8.35
C GLU A 44 6.50 -4.42 -8.58
N ASP A 45 7.64 -5.06 -8.73
CA ASP A 45 8.93 -4.42 -8.98
C ASP A 45 9.47 -4.87 -10.35
N LYS A 46 9.21 -4.06 -11.38
CA LYS A 46 9.49 -4.41 -12.79
C LYS A 46 10.98 -4.38 -13.15
N ASP A 47 11.79 -3.72 -12.33
CA ASP A 47 13.22 -3.58 -12.57
C ASP A 47 14.02 -4.78 -12.02
N ASN A 48 13.35 -5.66 -11.26
CA ASN A 48 13.93 -6.88 -10.72
C ASN A 48 13.90 -8.03 -11.73
N LYS A 49 14.30 -7.76 -12.99
CA LYS A 49 14.64 -8.80 -13.97
C LYS A 49 15.93 -9.48 -13.54
N VAL A 50 15.83 -10.31 -12.51
CA VAL A 50 16.86 -11.30 -12.18
C VAL A 50 16.96 -12.22 -13.39
N ILE A 51 18.18 -12.40 -13.88
CA ILE A 51 18.54 -13.04 -15.16
C ILE A 51 18.22 -14.55 -15.20
N ASP A 52 17.64 -15.12 -14.14
CA ASP A 52 17.32 -16.53 -14.07
C ASP A 52 15.84 -16.81 -14.30
N GLN A 53 15.63 -17.87 -15.08
CA GLN A 53 14.40 -18.33 -15.70
C GLN A 53 13.38 -18.77 -14.64
N ASP A 54 12.40 -17.92 -14.37
CA ASP A 54 11.01 -18.27 -14.04
C ASP A 54 10.21 -16.96 -13.99
N GLU A 55 9.46 -16.66 -15.06
CA GLU A 55 8.68 -15.42 -15.27
C GLU A 55 7.42 -15.32 -14.38
N GLU A 56 7.51 -15.65 -13.09
CA GLU A 56 6.50 -15.23 -12.13
C GLU A 56 6.83 -13.82 -11.65
N GLN A 57 6.05 -12.83 -12.11
CA GLN A 57 6.13 -11.43 -11.68
C GLN A 57 6.29 -11.37 -10.15
N LYS A 58 7.48 -10.97 -9.68
CA LYS A 58 7.85 -11.04 -8.26
C LYS A 58 7.16 -9.94 -7.47
N THR A 59 5.89 -10.17 -7.16
CA THR A 59 5.09 -9.31 -6.29
C THR A 59 5.56 -9.45 -4.84
N LYS A 60 5.85 -8.32 -4.20
CA LYS A 60 6.16 -8.23 -2.76
C LYS A 60 4.87 -7.88 -2.01
N THR A 61 4.58 -8.59 -0.93
CA THR A 61 3.45 -8.28 -0.04
C THR A 61 3.93 -7.47 1.15
N VAL A 62 3.27 -6.34 1.44
CA VAL A 62 3.48 -5.52 2.63
C VAL A 62 2.18 -5.49 3.42
N ILE A 63 2.23 -5.90 4.69
CA ILE A 63 1.07 -5.88 5.59
C ILE A 63 1.33 -4.87 6.69
N PHE A 64 0.37 -3.99 6.95
CA PHE A 64 0.45 -3.02 8.03
C PHE A 64 -0.91 -2.82 8.69
N GLU A 65 -0.89 -2.47 9.97
CA GLU A 65 -2.07 -2.27 10.79
C GLU A 65 -2.25 -0.78 11.12
N LEU A 66 -3.45 -0.25 10.88
CA LEU A 66 -3.79 1.14 11.17
C LEU A 66 -5.00 1.21 12.11
N ASN A 67 -4.95 2.17 13.02
CA ASN A 67 -6.12 2.55 13.81
C ASN A 67 -7.02 3.52 13.02
N LYS A 68 -8.20 3.81 13.55
CA LYS A 68 -9.19 4.70 12.92
C LYS A 68 -8.62 6.09 12.58
N GLU A 69 -7.87 6.69 13.50
CA GLU A 69 -7.33 8.04 13.32
C GLU A 69 -6.32 8.07 12.17
N THR A 70 -5.40 7.11 12.14
CA THR A 70 -4.39 7.00 11.09
C THR A 70 -5.00 6.70 9.72
N VAL A 71 -6.06 5.89 9.66
CA VAL A 71 -6.81 5.67 8.40
C VAL A 71 -7.41 6.97 7.88
N ASN A 72 -8.07 7.77 8.74
CA ASN A 72 -8.65 9.05 8.33
C ASN A 72 -7.58 10.01 7.82
N THR A 73 -6.46 10.14 8.54
CA THR A 73 -5.34 10.98 8.10
C THR A 73 -4.76 10.52 6.76
N MET A 74 -4.66 9.20 6.54
CA MET A 74 -4.21 8.65 5.26
C MET A 74 -5.17 9.02 4.12
N LEU A 75 -6.48 8.91 4.32
CA LEU A 75 -7.48 9.28 3.32
C LEU A 75 -7.41 10.76 2.96
N ASP A 76 -7.32 11.65 3.95
CA ASP A 76 -7.19 13.10 3.73
C ASP A 76 -5.93 13.42 2.91
N SER A 77 -4.81 12.75 3.23
CA SER A 77 -3.55 12.95 2.50
C SER A 77 -3.59 12.43 1.06
N LEU A 78 -4.29 11.32 0.81
CA LEU A 78 -4.46 10.77 -0.55
C LEU A 78 -5.38 11.65 -1.40
N GLU A 79 -6.43 12.22 -0.81
CA GLU A 79 -7.29 13.20 -1.48
C GLU A 79 -6.47 14.44 -1.88
N PHE A 80 -5.61 14.94 -0.99
CA PHE A 80 -4.72 16.05 -1.30
C PHE A 80 -3.76 15.73 -2.45
N VAL A 81 -3.14 14.53 -2.45
CA VAL A 81 -2.27 14.09 -3.56
C VAL A 81 -3.04 13.96 -4.88
N LYS A 82 -4.26 13.42 -4.84
CA LYS A 82 -5.14 13.36 -6.02
C LYS A 82 -5.40 14.75 -6.59
N ASN A 83 -5.77 15.72 -5.76
CA ASN A 83 -6.07 17.08 -6.20
C ASN A 83 -4.83 17.79 -6.80
N GLN A 84 -3.63 17.53 -6.27
CA GLN A 84 -2.39 18.01 -6.87
C GLN A 84 -2.15 17.40 -8.25
N LEU A 85 -2.33 16.09 -8.41
CA LEU A 85 -2.18 15.41 -9.70
C LEU A 85 -3.20 15.91 -10.74
N ASP A 86 -4.44 16.14 -10.32
CA ASP A 86 -5.49 16.70 -11.17
C ASP A 86 -5.18 18.13 -11.62
N SER A 87 -4.43 18.90 -10.84
CA SER A 87 -4.03 20.28 -11.18
C SER A 87 -2.87 20.35 -12.18
N ILE A 88 -2.15 19.25 -12.39
CA ILE A 88 -1.02 19.16 -13.36
C ILE A 88 -1.52 18.73 -14.75
N LYS A 89 -2.76 18.24 -14.85
CA LYS A 89 -3.42 17.89 -16.12
C LYS A 89 -4.15 19.08 -16.72
#